data_AF-A0A7S4FQY8-F1
#
_entry.id   AF-A0A7S4FQY8-F1
#
_cell.length_a   1.000
_cell.length_b   1.000
_cell.length_c   1.000
_cell.angle_alpha   90.00
_cell.angle_beta   90.00
_cell.angle_gamma   90.00
#
_symmetry.space_group_name_H-M   'P 1'
#
loop_
_entity.id
_entity.type
_entity.pdbx_description
1 polymer ?
#
loop_
_entity_poly.entity_id
_entity_poly.type
_entity_poly.pdbx_seq_one_letter_code
_entity_poly.pdbx_strand_id
1 'polypeptide(L)'
;LAHAGLGLVASGAYTRNALDVEGALEAMLGATARPQAVVLVALQAQNVKFIRAYRADPRADPDCHFLLMSVGATASFAGAIGPEHWPRLYFFQVVPMPTDPDSAVARRFVPQAHLHDPYGQGPDP
;
A
#
# COMPACT_ATOMS: atom_id res chain seq x y z
N LEU A 1 -9.80 -15.65 -8.50
CA LEU A 1 -8.60 -16.35 -9.00
C LEU A 1 -8.96 -17.70 -9.63
N ALA A 2 -9.48 -18.67 -8.88
CA ALA A 2 -9.83 -20.00 -9.41
C ALA A 2 -10.77 -19.97 -10.64
N HIS A 3 -11.81 -19.14 -10.63
CA HIS A 3 -12.74 -18.97 -11.75
C HIS A 3 -12.11 -18.38 -13.03
N ALA A 4 -10.92 -17.77 -12.93
CA ALA A 4 -10.17 -17.23 -14.06
C ALA A 4 -9.02 -18.16 -14.49
N GLY A 5 -8.94 -19.38 -13.94
CA GLY A 5 -7.83 -20.31 -14.19
C GLY A 5 -6.50 -19.90 -13.55
N LEU A 6 -6.50 -18.91 -12.64
CA LEU A 6 -5.31 -18.41 -11.98
C LEU A 6 -5.20 -18.96 -10.55
N GLY A 7 -3.99 -19.37 -10.17
CA GLY A 7 -3.63 -19.77 -8.81
C GLY A 7 -2.72 -18.73 -8.14
N LEU A 8 -2.69 -18.73 -6.80
CA LEU A 8 -1.67 -18.00 -6.06
C LEU A 8 -0.34 -18.73 -6.19
N VAL A 9 0.73 -18.01 -6.55
CA VAL A 9 2.08 -18.56 -6.61
C VAL A 9 2.76 -18.62 -5.23
N ALA A 10 2.32 -17.76 -4.31
CA ALA A 10 2.80 -17.70 -2.93
C ALA A 10 1.78 -16.99 -2.03
N SER A 11 1.84 -17.26 -0.73
CA SER A 11 1.12 -16.51 0.31
C SER A 11 2.01 -16.36 1.55
N GLY A 12 1.96 -15.21 2.20
CA GLY A 12 2.70 -14.93 3.43
C GLY A 12 1.81 -14.20 4.44
N ALA A 13 2.18 -14.28 5.72
CA ALA A 13 1.47 -13.64 6.82
C ALA A 13 2.45 -13.01 7.80
N TYR A 14 1.94 -12.10 8.63
CA TYR A 14 2.68 -11.42 9.69
C TYR A 14 1.81 -11.36 10.96
N THR A 15 2.42 -11.09 12.11
CA THR A 15 1.67 -10.95 13.36
C THR A 15 1.01 -9.57 13.43
N ARG A 16 -0.30 -9.53 13.65
CA ARG A 16 -1.04 -8.26 13.74
C ARG A 16 -0.42 -7.36 14.82
N ASN A 17 -0.24 -6.08 14.49
CA ASN A 17 0.39 -5.05 15.35
C ASN A 17 1.89 -5.26 15.65
N ALA A 18 2.55 -6.20 14.97
CA ALA A 18 4.00 -6.33 14.99
C ALA A 18 4.58 -6.00 13.61
N LEU A 19 5.89 -5.71 13.56
CA LEU A 19 6.61 -5.41 12.32
C LEU A 19 7.35 -6.63 11.75
N ASP A 20 7.01 -7.83 12.19
CA ASP A 20 7.64 -9.11 11.83
C ASP A 20 7.21 -9.62 10.43
N VAL A 21 7.58 -8.88 9.39
CA VAL A 21 7.21 -9.18 7.99
C VAL A 21 8.17 -10.16 7.30
N GLU A 22 9.25 -10.55 7.95
CA GLU A 22 10.33 -11.38 7.41
C GLU A 22 9.83 -12.76 6.96
N GLY A 23 8.91 -13.36 7.71
CA GLY A 23 8.32 -14.65 7.32
C GLY A 23 7.51 -14.56 6.02
N ALA A 24 6.75 -13.46 5.85
CA ALA A 24 6.04 -13.21 4.59
C ALA A 24 7.01 -12.91 3.45
N LEU A 25 8.11 -12.21 3.73
CA LEU A 25 9.13 -11.88 2.73
C LEU A 25 9.79 -13.15 2.19
N GLU A 26 10.26 -14.03 3.06
CA GLU A 26 10.86 -15.30 2.65
C GLU A 26 9.86 -16.20 1.91
N ALA A 27 8.58 -16.19 2.29
CA ALA A 27 7.55 -16.92 1.56
C ALA A 27 7.39 -16.42 0.10
N MET A 28 7.51 -15.11 -0.14
CA MET A 28 7.45 -14.55 -1.50
C MET A 28 8.73 -14.80 -2.29
N LEU A 29 9.90 -14.64 -1.66
CA LEU A 29 11.21 -14.75 -2.32
C LEU A 29 11.61 -16.21 -2.57
N GLY A 30 11.15 -17.14 -1.74
CA GLY A 30 11.38 -18.58 -1.87
C GLY A 30 10.37 -19.31 -2.75
N ALA A 31 9.39 -18.60 -3.32
CA ALA A 31 8.38 -19.20 -4.17
C ALA A 31 8.99 -19.78 -5.46
N THR A 32 8.55 -20.97 -5.87
CA THR A 32 9.04 -21.63 -7.10
C THR A 32 8.78 -20.77 -8.34
N ALA A 33 7.65 -20.06 -8.36
CA ALA A 33 7.34 -19.05 -9.36
C ALA A 33 7.40 -17.66 -8.70
N ARG A 34 8.16 -16.75 -9.30
CA ARG A 34 8.35 -15.39 -8.80
C ARG A 34 7.04 -14.59 -8.92
N PRO A 35 6.57 -13.94 -7.84
CA PRO A 35 5.39 -13.08 -7.91
C PRO A 35 5.64 -11.83 -8.78
N GLN A 36 4.84 -11.66 -9.83
CA GLN A 36 4.83 -10.44 -10.66
C GLN A 36 3.99 -9.31 -10.03
N ALA A 37 3.10 -9.68 -9.10
CA ALA A 37 2.32 -8.75 -8.31
C ALA A 37 2.09 -9.31 -6.90
N VAL A 38 2.07 -8.43 -5.91
CA VAL A 38 1.80 -8.75 -4.50
C VAL A 38 0.65 -7.87 -4.02
N VAL A 39 -0.41 -8.53 -3.54
CA VAL A 39 -1.53 -7.86 -2.88
C VAL A 39 -1.23 -7.77 -1.38
N LEU A 40 -1.17 -6.55 -0.88
CA LEU A 40 -0.80 -6.23 0.49
C LEU A 40 -2.04 -5.90 1.31
N VAL A 41 -2.37 -6.82 2.22
CA VAL A 41 -3.46 -6.69 3.19
C VAL A 41 -2.86 -6.53 4.59
N ALA A 42 -2.21 -5.39 4.82
CA ALA A 42 -1.60 -5.07 6.10
C ALA A 42 -1.73 -3.58 6.44
N LEU A 43 -1.39 -3.24 7.68
CA LEU A 43 -1.29 -1.86 8.13
C LEU A 43 -0.09 -1.16 7.47
N GLN A 44 -0.13 0.18 7.44
CA GLN A 44 0.85 1.02 6.74
C GLN A 44 2.31 0.69 7.06
N ALA A 45 2.68 0.58 8.34
CA ALA A 45 4.07 0.39 8.74
C ALA A 45 4.65 -0.95 8.26
N GLN A 46 3.83 -2.00 8.27
CA GLN A 46 4.18 -3.34 7.79
C GLN A 46 4.32 -3.36 6.28
N ASN A 47 3.39 -2.72 5.55
CA ASN A 47 3.49 -2.56 4.09
C ASN A 47 4.79 -1.84 3.70
N VAL A 48 5.11 -0.74 4.38
CA VAL A 48 6.34 0.03 4.14
C VAL A 48 7.58 -0.84 4.37
N LYS A 49 7.65 -1.52 5.52
CA LYS A 49 8.78 -2.40 5.85
C LYS A 49 8.92 -3.52 4.81
N PHE A 50 7.82 -4.18 4.46
CA PHE A 50 7.82 -5.28 3.50
C PHE A 50 8.28 -4.83 2.10
N ILE A 51 7.71 -3.75 1.56
CA ILE A 51 8.05 -3.26 0.21
C ILE A 51 9.54 -2.88 0.13
N ARG A 52 10.04 -2.18 1.15
CA ARG A 52 11.46 -1.79 1.22
C ARG A 52 12.37 -3.01 1.23
N ALA A 53 12.07 -3.97 2.10
CA ALA A 53 12.86 -5.19 2.22
C ALA A 53 12.79 -6.04 0.94
N TYR A 54 11.62 -6.19 0.33
CA TYR A 54 11.45 -6.90 -0.94
C TYR A 54 12.26 -6.26 -2.06
N ARG A 55 12.18 -4.93 -2.23
CA ARG A 55 12.93 -4.22 -3.29
C ARG A 55 14.44 -4.22 -3.08
N ALA A 56 14.90 -4.34 -1.83
CA ALA A 56 16.32 -4.40 -1.51
C ALA A 56 16.91 -5.81 -1.71
N ASP A 57 16.08 -6.85 -1.80
CA ASP A 57 16.56 -8.23 -1.94
C ASP A 57 16.86 -8.57 -3.41
N PRO A 58 18.05 -9.11 -3.73
CA PRO A 58 18.42 -9.44 -5.12
C PRO A 58 17.60 -10.59 -5.74
N ARG A 59 16.87 -11.37 -4.94
CA ARG A 59 15.98 -12.45 -5.43
C ARG A 59 14.66 -11.92 -5.97
N ALA A 60 14.30 -10.68 -5.60
CA ALA A 60 13.02 -10.07 -5.94
C ALA A 60 12.87 -9.79 -7.44
N ASP A 61 11.62 -9.64 -7.88
CA ASP A 61 11.33 -9.06 -9.19
C ASP A 61 11.44 -7.53 -9.09
N PRO A 62 12.37 -6.87 -9.82
CA PRO A 62 12.43 -5.41 -9.84
C PRO A 62 11.16 -4.79 -10.46
N ASP A 63 10.41 -5.55 -11.26
CA ASP A 63 9.18 -5.12 -11.90
C ASP A 63 7.90 -5.55 -11.15
N CYS A 64 8.03 -6.06 -9.91
CA CYS A 64 6.86 -6.46 -9.12
C CYS A 64 5.90 -5.29 -8.88
N HIS A 65 4.61 -5.51 -9.12
CA HIS A 65 3.55 -4.56 -8.78
C HIS A 65 3.06 -4.78 -7.34
N PHE A 66 2.92 -3.72 -6.56
CA PHE A 66 2.34 -3.80 -5.21
C PHE A 66 0.97 -3.16 -5.17
N LEU A 67 0.00 -3.91 -4.68
CA LEU A 67 -1.41 -3.53 -4.63
C LEU A 67 -1.81 -3.39 -3.16
N LEU A 68 -1.99 -2.16 -2.70
CA LEU A 68 -2.30 -1.81 -1.32
C LEU A 68 -3.81 -1.63 -1.14
N MET A 69 -4.37 -2.30 -0.15
CA MET A 69 -5.77 -2.10 0.24
C MET A 69 -5.98 -0.75 0.93
N SER A 70 -7.24 -0.30 0.97
CA SER A 70 -7.64 0.97 1.60
C SER A 70 -7.53 0.89 3.13
N VAL A 71 -6.30 0.97 3.62
CA VAL A 71 -5.96 0.86 5.05
C VAL A 71 -5.05 2.03 5.42
N GLY A 72 -5.62 3.25 5.42
CA GLY A 72 -4.93 4.49 5.77
C GLY A 72 -4.88 5.52 4.65
N ALA A 73 -4.38 6.71 4.97
CA ALA A 73 -4.25 7.83 4.03
C ALA A 73 -3.04 7.62 3.10
N THR A 74 -3.25 7.81 1.81
CA THR A 74 -2.19 7.71 0.78
C THR A 74 -1.05 8.69 1.02
N ALA A 75 -1.34 9.90 1.47
CA ALA A 75 -0.33 10.93 1.80
C ALA A 75 0.60 10.49 2.93
N SER A 76 0.06 9.93 4.02
CA SER A 76 0.86 9.41 5.12
C SER A 76 1.74 8.24 4.68
N PHE A 77 1.21 7.36 3.82
CA PHE A 77 1.97 6.26 3.24
C PHE A 77 3.12 6.77 2.36
N ALA A 78 2.82 7.74 1.49
CA ALA A 78 3.74 8.41 0.58
C ALA A 78 4.98 8.97 1.31
N GLY A 79 4.76 9.70 2.41
CA GLY A 79 5.86 10.22 3.24
C GLY A 79 6.66 9.11 3.92
N ALA A 80 6.00 8.03 4.36
CA ALA A 80 6.66 6.94 5.06
C ALA A 80 7.50 6.03 4.14
N ILE A 81 7.07 5.80 2.89
CA ILE A 81 7.71 4.85 1.97
C ILE A 81 8.95 5.43 1.29
N GLY A 82 8.97 6.73 0.98
CA GLY A 82 10.06 7.39 0.24
C GLY A 82 9.88 7.31 -1.29
N PRO A 83 10.15 8.39 -2.05
CA PRO A 83 9.85 8.55 -3.48
C PRO A 83 10.44 7.45 -4.38
N GLU A 84 11.62 6.94 -4.06
CA GLU A 84 12.32 5.88 -4.76
C GLU A 84 11.54 4.55 -4.82
N HIS A 85 10.60 4.37 -3.89
CA HIS A 85 9.78 3.18 -3.77
C HIS A 85 8.37 3.32 -4.37
N TRP A 86 8.04 4.45 -5.00
CA TRP A 86 6.71 4.71 -5.58
C TRP A 86 6.38 3.95 -6.88
N PRO A 87 7.33 3.73 -7.81
CA PRO A 87 6.99 3.08 -9.08
C PRO A 87 6.29 1.74 -8.82
N ARG A 88 5.18 1.47 -9.53
CA ARG A 88 4.38 0.24 -9.45
C ARG A 88 3.68 0.01 -8.10
N LEU A 89 3.43 1.06 -7.31
CA LEU A 89 2.49 1.03 -6.19
C LEU A 89 1.08 1.42 -6.66
N TYR A 90 0.08 0.63 -6.32
CA TYR A 90 -1.33 0.88 -6.61
C TYR A 90 -2.11 0.87 -5.31
N PHE A 91 -2.92 1.90 -5.10
CA PHE A 91 -3.75 2.02 -3.91
C PHE A 91 -5.21 1.86 -4.31
N PHE A 92 -5.90 0.92 -3.67
CA PHE A 92 -7.34 0.83 -3.76
C PHE A 92 -7.94 1.83 -2.78
N GLN A 93 -8.75 2.75 -3.29
CA GLN A 93 -9.46 3.75 -2.49
C GLN A 93 -10.95 3.42 -2.49
N VAL A 94 -11.55 3.42 -1.31
CA VAL A 94 -13.02 3.23 -1.14
C VAL A 94 -13.76 4.55 -0.99
N VAL A 95 -13.03 5.68 -1.02
CA VAL A 95 -13.57 7.04 -1.03
C VAL A 95 -12.99 7.80 -2.22
N PRO A 96 -13.71 8.80 -2.75
CA PRO A 96 -13.15 9.70 -3.75
C PRO A 96 -11.89 10.38 -3.21
N MET A 97 -10.95 10.68 -4.11
CA MET A 97 -9.77 11.45 -3.73
C MET A 97 -10.20 12.85 -3.25
N PRO A 98 -9.61 13.39 -2.17
CA PRO A 98 -9.94 14.75 -1.71
C PRO A 98 -9.69 15.84 -2.77
N THR A 99 -8.79 15.56 -3.72
CA THR A 99 -8.42 16.43 -4.83
C THR A 99 -9.26 16.21 -6.09
N ASP A 100 -10.22 15.27 -6.08
CA ASP A 100 -11.11 15.02 -7.21
C ASP A 100 -12.12 16.18 -7.36
N PRO A 101 -12.01 17.00 -8.43
CA PRO A 101 -12.87 18.17 -8.61
C PRO A 101 -14.32 17.80 -8.96
N ASP A 102 -14.54 16.60 -9.51
CA ASP A 102 -15.86 16.14 -9.95
C ASP A 102 -16.64 15.48 -8.81
N SER A 103 -15.95 15.06 -7.76
CA SER A 103 -16.58 14.52 -6.55
C SER A 103 -17.28 15.60 -5.73
N ALA A 104 -18.61 15.58 -5.74
CA ALA A 104 -19.43 16.43 -4.88
C ALA A 104 -19.15 16.21 -3.38
N VAL A 105 -18.75 14.99 -3.00
CA VAL A 105 -18.37 14.66 -1.62
C VAL A 105 -17.04 15.32 -1.27
N ALA A 106 -16.02 15.22 -2.13
CA ALA A 106 -14.71 15.84 -1.90
C ALA A 106 -14.82 17.36 -1.76
N ARG A 107 -15.56 18.01 -2.67
CA ARG A 107 -15.78 19.47 -2.65
C ARG A 107 -16.46 19.99 -1.39
N ARG A 108 -17.32 19.19 -0.76
CA ARG A 108 -18.00 19.55 0.50
C ARG A 108 -17.15 19.26 1.73
N PHE A 109 -16.42 18.14 1.71
CA PHE A 109 -15.66 17.67 2.85
C PHE A 109 -14.42 18.52 3.14
N VAL A 110 -13.62 18.86 2.12
CA VAL A 110 -12.34 19.56 2.29
C VAL A 110 -12.49 20.90 3.02
N PRO A 111 -13.39 21.82 2.62
CA PRO A 111 -13.57 23.10 3.32
C PRO A 111 -14.02 22.94 4.77
N GLN A 112 -14.83 21.92 5.07
CA GLN A 112 -15.32 21.66 6.43
C GLN A 112 -14.25 21.03 7.32
N ALA A 113 -13.40 20.17 6.76
CA ALA A 113 -12.28 19.56 7.50
C ALA A 113 -11.32 20.64 8.01
N HIS A 114 -11.02 21.67 7.20
CA HIS A 114 -10.17 22.79 7.63
C HIS A 114 -10.77 23.64 8.75
N LEU A 115 -12.10 23.74 8.84
CA LEU A 115 -12.78 24.49 9.90
C LEU A 115 -12.79 23.77 11.25
N HIS A 116 -12.57 22.45 11.24
CA HIS A 116 -12.66 21.59 12.42
C HIS A 116 -11.33 20.92 12.79
N ASP A 117 -10.21 21.36 12.22
CA ASP A 117 -8.88 20.93 12.63
C ASP A 117 -8.29 21.91 13.69
N PRO A 118 -8.40 21.61 14.99
CA PRO A 118 -7.85 22.45 16.05
C PRO A 118 -6.30 22.45 16.10
N TYR A 119 -5.62 21.67 15.25
CA TYR A 119 -4.16 21.51 15.25
C TYR A 119 -3.47 21.96 13.96
N GLY A 120 -4.20 22.48 12.97
CA GLY A 120 -3.64 23.16 11.79
C GLY A 120 -2.77 22.28 10.87
N GLN A 121 -3.00 20.97 10.86
CA GLN A 121 -2.39 20.01 9.92
C GLN A 121 -3.33 19.85 8.72
N GLY A 122 -3.56 20.95 7.99
CA GLY A 122 -4.29 20.88 6.72
C GLY A 122 -3.60 19.89 5.76
N PRO A 123 -4.34 19.27 4.81
CA PRO A 123 -3.71 18.52 3.73
C PRO A 123 -2.67 19.39 3.02
N ASP A 124 -1.43 18.90 2.95
CA ASP A 124 -0.35 19.50 2.16
C ASP A 124 -0.83 19.67 0.69
N PRO A 125 -0.47 20.78 0.02
CA PRO A 125 -0.95 21.13 -1.31
C PRO A 125 -0.53 20.14 -2.41
#